data_AF-A0A2E3RSE7-F1
#
_entry.id   AF-A0A2E3RSE7-F1
#
_cell.length_a   1.000
_cell.length_b   1.000
_cell.length_c   1.000
_cell.angle_alpha   90.00
_cell.angle_beta   90.00
_cell.angle_gamma   90.00
#
_symmetry.space_group_name_H-M   'P 1'
#
loop_
_entity.id
_entity.type
_entity.pdbx_description
1 polymer ?
#
loop_
_entity_poly.entity_id
_entity_poly.type
_entity_poly.pdbx_seq_one_letter_code
_entity_poly.pdbx_strand_id
1 'polypeptide(L)'
;MLVAITDDRVQVFSSRMAFDRGKALVDCDPRPCTAYALVPQDLFCTAVCHGLPPENNRLLQVYHQSQHRWVMGLSMTQQLHILREPDDCSLDSIKGRTISLIGYGNQGRAHALNIRDSGIKLLVGAREGPGAEQARRDGMDVCSIEHAAATGDLVILGLPDEVHGTAWNQAISGAIRPGTVIGVMHGFSIHYGLLDPPEQVGVVMVAPKGPGHTLRQRYVEGDGIPCLFAVPREIEGGLARSLGLGWATAIGCARSGVIETTAGDETETDLFGEQAVLCGGVMALILEGFKTLVDAGYPPELAYIECCHEVKQVVDLVYAGGLAKMLEMISNTAEFGAHVGNEKLRNSGLSQHMQALLKDVQDGDFARRYIEDIQQGGQWFSSRRRSATDEEIEEAGRRVRQLMPWLAATTGDQPGDRKRP
;
A
#
# COMPACT_ATOMS: atom_id res chain seq x y z
N MET A 1 -1.12 -28.08 -27.86
CA MET A 1 -0.27 -29.13 -27.25
C MET A 1 -1.19 -30.05 -26.47
N LEU A 2 -1.13 -31.36 -26.68
CA LEU A 2 -1.95 -32.33 -25.94
C LEU A 2 -1.05 -33.06 -24.95
N VAL A 3 -1.48 -33.06 -23.68
CA VAL A 3 -0.77 -33.73 -22.59
C VAL A 3 -1.75 -34.74 -21.99
N ALA A 4 -1.34 -36.01 -22.00
CA ALA A 4 -2.05 -37.06 -21.29
C ALA A 4 -1.31 -37.34 -19.97
N ILE A 5 -2.07 -37.39 -18.88
CA ILE A 5 -1.57 -37.72 -17.55
C ILE A 5 -2.27 -39.01 -17.13
N THR A 6 -1.48 -40.04 -16.84
CA THR A 6 -1.92 -41.22 -16.08
C THR A 6 -1.20 -41.22 -14.73
N ASP A 7 -1.65 -42.06 -13.79
CA ASP A 7 -1.19 -42.07 -12.39
C ASP A 7 0.34 -42.18 -12.20
N ASP A 8 1.05 -42.61 -13.24
CA ASP A 8 2.45 -42.99 -13.20
C ASP A 8 3.31 -42.42 -14.34
N ARG A 9 2.75 -41.67 -15.32
CA ARG A 9 3.54 -40.96 -16.37
C ARG A 9 2.83 -39.72 -16.95
N VAL A 10 3.65 -38.74 -17.34
CA VAL A 10 3.23 -37.61 -18.21
C VAL A 10 3.77 -37.84 -19.61
N GLN A 11 2.90 -37.89 -20.62
CA GLN A 11 3.31 -37.95 -22.03
C GLN A 11 2.84 -36.70 -22.78
N VAL A 12 3.79 -36.02 -23.43
CA VAL A 12 3.54 -34.86 -24.28
C VAL A 12 3.51 -35.32 -25.73
N PHE A 13 2.35 -35.21 -26.38
CA PHE A 13 2.23 -35.51 -27.79
C PHE A 13 2.47 -34.23 -28.60
N SER A 14 3.55 -34.27 -29.38
CA SER A 14 3.85 -33.27 -30.41
C SER A 14 3.53 -33.88 -31.78
N SER A 15 2.35 -33.59 -32.32
CA SER A 15 2.15 -33.70 -33.78
C SER A 15 0.96 -32.86 -34.27
N ARG A 16 1.09 -32.43 -35.53
CA ARG A 16 0.23 -31.52 -36.30
C ARG A 16 -1.25 -31.92 -36.23
N MET A 17 -2.11 -31.01 -35.76
CA MET A 17 -3.56 -31.17 -35.84
C MET A 17 -4.04 -30.98 -37.28
N ALA A 18 -4.76 -31.96 -37.82
CA ALA A 18 -5.62 -31.77 -38.98
C ALA A 18 -6.99 -31.29 -38.50
N PHE A 19 -7.45 -30.16 -39.00
CA PHE A 19 -8.76 -29.60 -38.69
C PHE A 19 -9.76 -30.02 -39.78
N ASP A 20 -10.85 -30.69 -39.41
CA ASP A 20 -12.02 -30.83 -40.26
C ASP A 20 -13.23 -30.20 -39.54
N ARG A 21 -13.84 -29.20 -40.18
CA ARG A 21 -15.05 -28.46 -39.72
C ARG A 21 -15.05 -28.04 -38.24
N GLY A 22 -13.93 -27.52 -37.74
CA GLY A 22 -13.85 -26.91 -36.41
C GLY A 22 -13.93 -27.90 -35.24
N LYS A 23 -13.71 -29.20 -35.48
CA LYS A 23 -13.65 -30.23 -34.42
C LYS A 23 -12.24 -30.82 -34.34
N ALA A 24 -11.65 -30.82 -33.14
CA ALA A 24 -10.42 -31.56 -32.86
C ALA A 24 -10.78 -33.01 -32.49
N LEU A 25 -10.29 -33.98 -33.27
CA LEU A 25 -10.41 -35.40 -32.96
C LEU A 25 -9.14 -35.86 -32.24
N VAL A 26 -9.29 -36.46 -31.06
CA VAL A 26 -8.19 -37.07 -30.31
C VAL A 26 -8.56 -38.54 -30.11
N ASP A 27 -7.72 -39.43 -30.62
CA ASP A 27 -7.86 -40.87 -30.45
C ASP A 27 -7.03 -41.29 -29.22
N CYS A 28 -7.68 -41.75 -28.16
CA CYS A 28 -7.03 -42.14 -26.90
C CYS A 28 -7.26 -43.64 -26.61
N ASP A 29 -6.21 -44.31 -26.13
CA ASP A 29 -6.21 -45.72 -25.66
C ASP A 29 -7.30 -45.95 -24.57
N PRO A 30 -7.97 -47.12 -24.49
CA PRO A 30 -9.25 -47.29 -23.77
C PRO A 30 -9.10 -47.47 -22.25
N ARG A 31 -8.07 -46.88 -21.63
CA ARG A 31 -7.93 -46.81 -20.17
C ARG A 31 -8.53 -45.50 -19.64
N PRO A 32 -8.92 -45.40 -18.36
CA PRO A 32 -9.41 -44.16 -17.80
C PRO A 32 -8.29 -43.10 -17.84
N CYS A 33 -8.41 -42.14 -18.76
CA CYS A 33 -7.47 -41.04 -18.93
C CYS A 33 -8.21 -39.72 -18.69
N THR A 34 -7.60 -38.77 -17.98
CA THR A 34 -8.06 -37.37 -18.00
C THR A 34 -7.29 -36.64 -19.08
N ALA A 35 -7.97 -36.24 -20.16
CA ALA A 35 -7.36 -35.50 -21.26
C ALA A 35 -7.57 -33.99 -21.07
N TYR A 36 -6.49 -33.21 -21.16
CA TYR A 36 -6.54 -31.75 -21.13
C TYR A 36 -6.20 -31.19 -22.52
N ALA A 37 -7.09 -30.35 -23.06
CA ALA A 37 -6.86 -29.62 -24.31
C ALA A 37 -6.74 -28.12 -24.01
N LEU A 38 -5.62 -27.51 -24.41
CA LEU A 38 -5.47 -26.05 -24.46
C LEU A 38 -6.06 -25.56 -25.78
N VAL A 39 -7.17 -24.83 -25.73
CA VAL A 39 -7.87 -24.27 -26.88
C VAL A 39 -7.91 -22.74 -26.75
N PRO A 40 -7.65 -21.95 -27.82
CA PRO A 40 -7.83 -20.49 -27.80
C PRO A 40 -9.29 -20.11 -27.46
N GLN A 41 -9.49 -18.92 -26.88
CA GLN A 41 -10.74 -18.46 -26.25
C GLN A 41 -12.02 -18.56 -27.09
N ASP A 42 -11.93 -18.74 -28.42
CA ASP A 42 -13.07 -18.65 -29.34
C ASP A 42 -13.54 -20.01 -29.90
N LEU A 43 -13.08 -21.15 -29.36
CA LEU A 43 -13.41 -22.49 -29.86
C LEU A 43 -14.05 -23.37 -28.78
N PHE A 44 -15.30 -23.79 -29.03
CA PHE A 44 -15.96 -24.85 -28.26
C PHE A 44 -15.38 -26.22 -28.62
N CYS A 45 -14.80 -26.93 -27.67
CA CYS A 45 -14.28 -28.27 -27.86
C CYS A 45 -15.22 -29.31 -27.20
N THR A 46 -15.73 -30.26 -27.98
CA THR A 46 -16.45 -31.42 -27.45
C THR A 46 -15.55 -32.64 -27.59
N ALA A 47 -15.08 -33.20 -26.48
CA ALA A 47 -14.39 -34.49 -26.50
C ALA A 47 -15.44 -35.62 -26.51
N VAL A 48 -15.33 -36.53 -27.48
CA VAL A 48 -16.19 -37.73 -27.56
C VAL A 48 -15.28 -38.94 -27.39
N CYS A 49 -15.44 -39.67 -26.28
CA CYS A 49 -14.80 -40.97 -26.10
C CYS A 49 -15.65 -42.04 -26.78
N HIS A 50 -15.17 -42.63 -27.88
CA HIS A 50 -15.81 -43.80 -28.47
C HIS A 50 -15.41 -45.06 -27.68
N GLY A 51 -16.38 -45.74 -27.05
CA GLY A 51 -16.16 -47.04 -26.41
C GLY A 51 -16.89 -47.31 -25.10
N LEU A 52 -17.63 -46.35 -24.52
CA LEU A 52 -18.42 -46.55 -23.31
C LEU A 52 -19.94 -46.56 -23.61
N PRO A 53 -20.74 -47.41 -22.92
CA PRO A 53 -22.18 -47.46 -23.12
C PRO A 53 -22.86 -46.11 -22.77
N PRO A 54 -24.01 -45.78 -23.41
CA PRO A 54 -24.62 -44.44 -23.38
C PRO A 54 -24.98 -43.93 -21.97
N GLU A 55 -25.17 -44.84 -21.01
CA GLU A 55 -25.49 -44.50 -19.62
C GLU A 55 -24.36 -43.76 -18.86
N ASN A 56 -23.10 -43.82 -19.32
CA ASN A 56 -21.95 -43.19 -18.66
C ASN A 56 -21.52 -41.83 -19.26
N ASN A 57 -22.26 -41.28 -20.22
CA ASN A 57 -21.96 -39.97 -20.84
C ASN A 57 -22.29 -38.74 -19.96
N ARG A 58 -22.54 -38.94 -18.66
CA ARG A 58 -22.79 -37.85 -17.70
C ARG A 58 -21.56 -37.60 -16.84
N LEU A 59 -20.55 -36.91 -17.37
CA LEU A 59 -19.53 -36.22 -16.57
C LEU A 59 -18.87 -35.14 -17.42
N LEU A 60 -19.63 -34.10 -17.73
CA LEU A 60 -19.11 -32.78 -18.09
C LEU A 60 -19.87 -31.76 -17.23
N GLN A 61 -19.52 -31.72 -15.95
CA GLN A 61 -19.95 -30.65 -15.06
C GLN A 61 -18.95 -29.51 -15.25
N VAL A 62 -19.44 -28.39 -15.81
CA VAL A 62 -18.70 -27.14 -15.92
C VAL A 62 -18.42 -26.65 -14.50
N TYR A 63 -17.18 -26.82 -14.03
CA TYR A 63 -16.69 -26.19 -12.81
C TYR A 63 -16.35 -24.72 -13.13
N HIS A 64 -17.25 -23.83 -12.73
CA HIS A 64 -17.08 -22.39 -12.83
C HIS A 64 -16.36 -21.86 -11.58
N GLN A 65 -15.28 -21.09 -11.82
CA GLN A 65 -14.62 -20.11 -10.95
C GLN A 65 -14.49 -20.40 -9.44
N SER A 66 -13.26 -20.73 -9.00
CA SER A 66 -12.68 -20.19 -7.74
C SER A 66 -11.28 -20.69 -7.38
N GLN A 67 -10.66 -21.66 -8.08
CA GLN A 67 -9.49 -22.36 -7.51
C GLN A 67 -8.24 -22.52 -8.43
N HIS A 68 -8.12 -21.80 -9.55
CA HIS A 68 -6.91 -21.90 -10.39
C HIS A 68 -6.35 -20.54 -10.81
N ARG A 69 -5.58 -19.91 -9.92
CA ARG A 69 -4.67 -18.80 -10.26
C ARG A 69 -3.20 -19.22 -10.38
N TRP A 70 -2.91 -20.53 -10.35
CA TRP A 70 -1.54 -21.05 -10.17
C TRP A 70 -0.99 -21.95 -11.29
N VAL A 71 -1.58 -21.95 -12.49
CA VAL A 71 -0.98 -22.69 -13.62
C VAL A 71 -1.05 -21.82 -14.88
N MET A 72 0.13 -21.40 -15.34
CA MET A 72 0.37 -20.58 -16.54
C MET A 72 -0.06 -19.12 -16.44
N GLY A 73 0.51 -18.40 -15.48
CA GLY A 73 0.56 -16.94 -15.52
C GLY A 73 1.43 -16.48 -16.70
N LEU A 74 0.83 -16.32 -17.87
CA LEU A 74 1.17 -15.17 -18.71
C LEU A 74 0.81 -13.95 -17.86
N SER A 75 1.77 -13.49 -17.07
CA SER A 75 1.71 -12.18 -16.43
C SER A 75 1.56 -11.19 -17.57
N MET A 76 0.32 -10.79 -17.86
CA MET A 76 0.13 -9.45 -18.39
C MET A 76 0.67 -8.56 -17.28
N THR A 77 1.92 -8.11 -17.43
CA THR A 77 2.45 -7.03 -16.61
C THR A 77 1.49 -5.87 -16.83
N GLN A 78 0.57 -5.65 -15.88
CA GLN A 78 -0.19 -4.41 -15.81
C GLN A 78 0.85 -3.31 -15.68
N GLN A 79 1.12 -2.65 -16.79
CA GLN A 79 2.02 -1.53 -16.80
C GLN A 79 1.34 -0.42 -15.99
N LEU A 80 2.04 0.09 -14.98
CA LEU A 80 1.54 1.19 -14.15
C LEU A 80 1.18 2.36 -15.05
N HIS A 81 -0.04 2.86 -14.94
CA HIS A 81 -0.44 4.08 -15.63
C HIS A 81 0.00 5.27 -14.78
N ILE A 82 0.97 6.03 -15.29
CA ILE A 82 1.59 7.15 -14.60
C ILE A 82 1.08 8.44 -15.24
N LEU A 83 0.40 9.25 -14.44
CA LEU A 83 -0.09 10.58 -14.76
C LEU A 83 0.90 11.60 -14.22
N ARG A 84 1.43 12.46 -15.10
CA ARG A 84 2.41 13.48 -14.69
C ARG A 84 2.48 14.67 -15.64
N GLU A 85 2.00 14.52 -16.86
CA GLU A 85 2.08 15.58 -17.84
C GLU A 85 1.07 16.69 -17.47
N PRO A 86 1.28 17.95 -17.89
CA PRO A 86 0.39 19.05 -17.54
C PRO A 86 -1.08 18.83 -17.91
N ASP A 87 -1.33 18.08 -18.99
CA ASP A 87 -2.67 17.72 -19.43
C ASP A 87 -3.34 16.67 -18.54
N ASP A 88 -2.55 15.86 -17.83
CA ASP A 88 -3.05 14.88 -16.86
C ASP A 88 -3.30 15.52 -15.49
N CYS A 89 -2.41 16.44 -15.09
CA CYS A 89 -2.30 16.96 -13.73
C CYS A 89 -2.23 18.49 -13.74
N SER A 90 -3.35 19.16 -13.46
CA SER A 90 -3.43 20.62 -13.41
C SER A 90 -4.03 21.13 -12.10
N LEU A 91 -3.45 22.21 -11.57
CA LEU A 91 -4.03 22.95 -10.43
C LEU A 91 -5.35 23.64 -10.79
N ASP A 92 -5.62 23.87 -12.08
CA ASP A 92 -6.81 24.59 -12.52
C ASP A 92 -8.11 23.86 -12.13
N SER A 93 -8.07 22.53 -11.95
CA SER A 93 -9.23 21.75 -11.52
C SER A 93 -9.71 22.10 -10.10
N ILE A 94 -8.81 22.61 -9.25
CA ILE A 94 -9.09 22.97 -7.86
C ILE A 94 -8.95 24.48 -7.59
N LYS A 95 -8.50 25.29 -8.56
CA LYS A 95 -8.50 26.75 -8.43
C LYS A 95 -9.92 27.29 -8.31
N GLY A 96 -10.14 28.19 -7.35
CA GLY A 96 -11.45 28.76 -7.07
C GLY A 96 -12.42 27.81 -6.36
N ARG A 97 -12.05 26.53 -6.15
CA ARG A 97 -12.77 25.59 -5.29
C ARG A 97 -12.38 25.78 -3.83
N THR A 98 -13.28 25.41 -2.93
CA THR A 98 -12.96 25.35 -1.51
C THR A 98 -12.51 23.95 -1.14
N ILE A 99 -11.24 23.81 -0.75
CA ILE A 99 -10.72 22.56 -0.21
C ILE A 99 -10.87 22.61 1.31
N SER A 100 -11.33 21.50 1.90
CA SER A 100 -11.42 21.34 3.35
C SER A 100 -10.59 20.14 3.77
N LEU A 101 -9.73 20.32 4.76
CA LEU A 101 -8.96 19.24 5.38
C LEU A 101 -9.48 19.01 6.79
N ILE A 102 -9.92 17.79 7.09
CA ILE A 102 -10.39 17.40 8.40
C ILE A 102 -9.24 16.72 9.14
N GLY A 103 -8.76 17.34 10.22
CA GLY A 103 -7.58 16.89 10.97
C GLY A 103 -6.28 17.57 10.54
N TYR A 104 -5.33 17.67 11.49
CA TYR A 104 -4.07 18.37 11.30
C TYR A 104 -2.90 17.64 11.99
N GLY A 105 -2.82 16.32 11.77
CA GLY A 105 -1.70 15.48 12.20
C GLY A 105 -0.51 15.55 11.22
N ASN A 106 0.41 14.57 11.27
CA ASN A 106 1.61 14.55 10.43
C ASN A 106 1.30 14.69 8.92
N GLN A 107 0.48 13.80 8.35
CA GLN A 107 0.07 13.89 6.94
C GLN A 107 -0.82 15.12 6.67
N GLY A 108 -1.83 15.35 7.52
CA GLY A 108 -2.73 16.49 7.38
C GLY A 108 -1.99 17.83 7.28
N ARG A 109 -1.03 18.07 8.18
CA ARG A 109 -0.20 19.28 8.18
C ARG A 109 0.60 19.42 6.88
N ALA A 110 1.25 18.37 6.41
CA ALA A 110 2.03 18.39 5.17
C ALA A 110 1.14 18.72 3.95
N HIS A 111 -0.01 18.06 3.83
CA HIS A 111 -1.00 18.35 2.79
C HIS A 111 -1.46 19.80 2.86
N ALA A 112 -1.81 20.29 4.05
CA ALA A 112 -2.31 21.65 4.23
C ALA A 112 -1.30 22.72 3.82
N LEU A 113 -0.05 22.57 4.27
CA LEU A 113 1.02 23.50 3.97
C LEU A 113 1.33 23.51 2.46
N ASN A 114 1.38 22.35 1.82
CA ASN A 114 1.65 22.26 0.39
C ASN A 114 0.48 22.85 -0.45
N ILE A 115 -0.78 22.55 -0.10
CA ILE A 115 -1.97 23.11 -0.76
C ILE A 115 -1.97 24.65 -0.67
N ARG A 116 -1.69 25.19 0.53
CA ARG A 116 -1.57 26.63 0.74
C ARG A 116 -0.46 27.25 -0.11
N ASP A 117 0.72 26.64 -0.11
CA ASP A 117 1.88 27.15 -0.87
C ASP A 117 1.69 27.03 -2.39
N SER A 118 0.79 26.13 -2.84
CA SER A 118 0.28 26.06 -4.21
C SER A 118 -0.75 27.14 -4.56
N GLY A 119 -1.07 28.06 -3.63
CA GLY A 119 -2.02 29.16 -3.83
C GLY A 119 -3.49 28.72 -3.80
N ILE A 120 -3.80 27.54 -3.26
CA ILE A 120 -5.15 27.01 -3.17
C ILE A 120 -5.75 27.34 -1.80
N LYS A 121 -7.01 27.80 -1.80
CA LYS A 121 -7.73 28.10 -0.57
C LYS A 121 -8.07 26.80 0.18
N LEU A 122 -7.70 26.77 1.46
CA LEU A 122 -7.90 25.62 2.34
C LEU A 122 -8.55 26.05 3.66
N LEU A 123 -9.58 25.31 4.08
CA LEU A 123 -10.11 25.33 5.44
C LEU A 123 -9.64 24.09 6.21
N VAL A 124 -9.33 24.25 7.49
CA VAL A 124 -9.01 23.13 8.38
C VAL A 124 -10.16 22.90 9.36
N GLY A 125 -10.81 21.75 9.25
CA GLY A 125 -11.80 21.27 10.21
C GLY A 125 -11.11 20.48 11.33
N ALA A 126 -11.14 20.99 12.56
CA ALA A 126 -10.50 20.31 13.69
C ALA A 126 -11.29 20.54 14.99
N ARG A 127 -11.21 19.56 15.91
CA ARG A 127 -11.63 19.77 17.30
C ARG A 127 -10.58 20.62 18.01
N GLU A 128 -10.99 21.41 18.99
CA GLU A 128 -10.03 22.14 19.84
C GLU A 128 -9.02 21.17 20.46
N GLY A 129 -7.77 21.62 20.51
CA GLY A 129 -6.64 20.83 20.98
C GLY A 129 -5.39 21.03 20.12
N PRO A 130 -4.37 20.16 20.28
CA PRO A 130 -3.04 20.39 19.72
C PRO A 130 -3.02 20.57 18.20
N GLY A 131 -3.83 19.79 17.46
CA GLY A 131 -3.92 19.90 16.00
C GLY A 131 -4.50 21.25 15.55
N ALA A 132 -5.58 21.72 16.19
CA ALA A 132 -6.18 23.02 15.90
C ALA A 132 -5.24 24.18 16.29
N GLU A 133 -4.58 24.08 17.45
CA GLU A 133 -3.56 25.05 17.88
C GLU A 133 -2.41 25.14 16.88
N GLN A 134 -1.90 23.99 16.43
CA GLN A 134 -0.81 23.94 15.47
C GLN A 134 -1.25 24.50 14.11
N ALA A 135 -2.44 24.16 13.62
CA ALA A 135 -3.00 24.72 12.40
C ALA A 135 -3.08 26.26 12.44
N ARG A 136 -3.55 26.83 13.55
CA ARG A 136 -3.59 28.30 13.75
C ARG A 136 -2.19 28.91 13.76
N ARG A 137 -1.23 28.26 14.41
CA ARG A 137 0.19 28.71 14.42
C ARG A 137 0.80 28.69 13.03
N ASP A 138 0.45 27.70 12.22
CA ASP A 138 0.86 27.59 10.82
C ASP A 138 0.05 28.52 9.89
N GLY A 139 -0.85 29.35 10.42
CA GLY A 139 -1.59 30.36 9.67
C GLY A 139 -2.78 29.81 8.88
N MET A 140 -3.34 28.68 9.29
CA MET A 140 -4.52 28.07 8.66
C MET A 140 -5.83 28.61 9.24
N ASP A 141 -6.86 28.71 8.40
CA ASP A 141 -8.22 29.02 8.81
C ASP A 141 -8.88 27.78 9.45
N VAL A 142 -9.03 27.79 10.78
CA VAL A 142 -9.56 26.64 11.54
C VAL A 142 -11.04 26.85 11.87
N CYS A 143 -11.86 25.83 11.62
CA CYS A 143 -13.29 25.79 11.91
C CYS A 143 -13.72 24.41 12.44
N SER A 144 -15.03 24.25 12.73
CA SER A 144 -15.57 22.95 13.13
C SER A 144 -15.54 21.94 11.98
N ILE A 145 -15.57 20.65 12.30
CA ILE A 145 -15.56 19.57 11.30
C ILE A 145 -16.80 19.67 10.41
N GLU A 146 -17.96 19.95 11.01
CA GLU A 146 -19.25 20.12 10.33
C GLU A 146 -19.19 21.31 9.36
N HIS A 147 -18.60 22.44 9.77
CA HIS A 147 -18.47 23.60 8.90
C HIS A 147 -17.55 23.33 7.71
N ALA A 148 -16.41 22.67 7.95
CA ALA A 148 -15.49 22.26 6.89
C ALA A 148 -16.18 21.31 5.90
N ALA A 149 -16.84 20.26 6.40
CA ALA A 149 -17.58 19.29 5.59
C ALA A 149 -18.72 19.94 4.79
N ALA A 150 -19.46 20.86 5.41
CA ALA A 150 -20.55 21.58 4.78
C ALA A 150 -20.10 22.64 3.78
N THR A 151 -18.80 22.99 3.70
CA THR A 151 -18.29 24.08 2.86
C THR A 151 -17.41 23.57 1.71
N GLY A 152 -16.63 22.51 1.92
CA GLY A 152 -15.70 21.98 0.93
C GLY A 152 -16.37 21.44 -0.35
N ASP A 153 -15.76 21.71 -1.49
CA ASP A 153 -16.00 20.99 -2.75
C ASP A 153 -15.23 19.64 -2.74
N LEU A 154 -14.03 19.67 -2.17
CA LEU A 154 -13.22 18.49 -1.83
C LEU A 154 -12.97 18.50 -0.31
N VAL A 155 -13.41 17.45 0.37
CA VAL A 155 -13.26 17.26 1.82
C VAL A 155 -12.30 16.10 2.07
N ILE A 156 -11.08 16.42 2.49
CA ILE A 156 -9.98 15.48 2.69
C ILE A 156 -9.95 15.03 4.16
N LEU A 157 -9.95 13.72 4.41
CA LEU A 157 -9.79 13.15 5.74
C LEU A 157 -8.29 12.98 6.06
N GLY A 158 -7.75 13.90 6.86
CA GLY A 158 -6.41 13.85 7.44
C GLY A 158 -6.41 13.37 8.90
N LEU A 159 -7.41 12.56 9.27
CA LEU A 159 -7.52 11.89 10.57
C LEU A 159 -6.89 10.50 10.51
N PRO A 160 -6.53 9.88 11.66
CA PRO A 160 -6.20 8.45 11.71
C PRO A 160 -7.38 7.60 11.19
N ASP A 161 -7.08 6.52 10.47
CA ASP A 161 -8.08 5.71 9.76
C ASP A 161 -9.16 5.15 10.71
N GLU A 162 -8.77 4.72 11.91
CA GLU A 162 -9.70 4.20 12.93
C GLU A 162 -10.73 5.25 13.40
N VAL A 163 -10.44 6.53 13.18
CA VAL A 163 -11.32 7.65 13.57
C VAL A 163 -12.29 8.03 12.45
N HIS A 164 -12.04 7.62 11.20
CA HIS A 164 -12.83 8.06 10.03
C HIS A 164 -14.31 7.73 10.19
N GLY A 165 -14.67 6.50 10.55
CA GLY A 165 -16.08 6.11 10.73
C GLY A 165 -16.79 6.89 11.83
N THR A 166 -16.10 7.19 12.94
CA THR A 166 -16.68 8.00 14.01
C THR A 166 -16.89 9.44 13.56
N ALA A 167 -15.90 10.06 12.92
CA ALA A 167 -16.01 11.43 12.39
C ALA A 167 -17.10 11.51 11.30
N TRP A 168 -17.18 10.49 10.45
CA TRP A 168 -18.20 10.36 9.42
C TRP A 168 -19.60 10.44 10.01
N ASN A 169 -19.90 9.53 10.94
CA ASN A 169 -21.22 9.39 11.53
C ASN A 169 -21.64 10.58 12.41
N GLN A 170 -20.68 11.21 13.10
CA GLN A 170 -20.99 12.25 14.08
C GLN A 170 -21.03 13.67 13.49
N ALA A 171 -20.21 13.96 12.47
CA ALA A 171 -19.99 15.34 12.04
C ALA A 171 -20.03 15.57 10.52
N ILE A 172 -19.70 14.56 9.70
CA ILE A 172 -19.51 14.76 8.26
C ILE A 172 -20.75 14.38 7.46
N SER A 173 -21.34 13.20 7.72
CA SER A 173 -22.42 12.64 6.89
C SER A 173 -23.68 13.51 6.87
N GLY A 174 -24.02 14.14 7.99
CA GLY A 174 -25.17 15.07 8.09
C GLY A 174 -24.90 16.48 7.55
N ALA A 175 -23.63 16.83 7.31
CA ALA A 175 -23.21 18.16 6.87
C ALA A 175 -22.89 18.23 5.37
N ILE A 176 -22.52 17.10 4.76
CA ILE A 176 -22.08 17.02 3.37
C ILE A 176 -23.20 17.33 2.39
N ARG A 177 -22.85 17.96 1.25
CA ARG A 177 -23.82 18.34 0.21
C ARG A 177 -23.67 17.45 -1.03
N PRO A 178 -24.74 17.25 -1.82
CA PRO A 178 -24.63 16.65 -3.15
C PRO A 178 -23.58 17.36 -4.01
N GLY A 179 -22.79 16.60 -4.78
CA GLY A 179 -21.71 17.11 -5.61
C GLY A 179 -20.38 17.34 -4.89
N THR A 180 -20.31 17.09 -3.57
CA THR A 180 -19.05 17.10 -2.82
C THR A 180 -18.22 15.85 -3.15
N VAL A 181 -16.90 15.96 -3.08
CA VAL A 181 -15.97 14.82 -3.19
C VAL A 181 -15.28 14.60 -1.84
N ILE A 182 -15.29 13.36 -1.36
CA ILE A 182 -14.51 12.92 -0.19
C ILE A 182 -13.14 12.41 -0.66
N GLY A 183 -12.09 12.94 -0.05
CA GLY A 183 -10.71 12.53 -0.25
C GLY A 183 -10.19 11.73 0.94
N VAL A 184 -9.53 10.59 0.70
CA VAL A 184 -8.77 9.85 1.71
C VAL A 184 -7.29 9.77 1.34
N MET A 185 -6.42 9.75 2.34
CA MET A 185 -4.96 9.65 2.16
C MET A 185 -4.46 8.20 2.12
N HIS A 186 -5.34 7.25 2.44
CA HIS A 186 -5.15 5.81 2.44
C HIS A 186 -6.51 5.14 2.19
N GLY A 187 -6.52 4.00 1.51
CA GLY A 187 -7.73 3.30 1.10
C GLY A 187 -8.49 2.57 2.22
N PHE A 188 -7.89 2.38 3.41
CA PHE A 188 -8.42 1.56 4.50
C PHE A 188 -9.92 1.76 4.76
N SER A 189 -10.32 3.01 4.97
CA SER A 189 -11.69 3.37 5.34
C SER A 189 -12.70 3.15 4.21
N ILE A 190 -12.24 3.13 2.95
CA ILE A 190 -13.06 2.79 1.78
C ILE A 190 -13.10 1.28 1.59
N HIS A 191 -11.94 0.63 1.60
CA HIS A 191 -11.79 -0.79 1.31
C HIS A 191 -12.48 -1.67 2.36
N TYR A 192 -12.38 -1.31 3.64
CA TYR A 192 -13.03 -2.04 4.74
C TYR A 192 -14.38 -1.44 5.20
N GLY A 193 -14.92 -0.48 4.45
CA GLY A 193 -16.29 0.00 4.64
C GLY A 193 -16.54 0.81 5.92
N LEU A 194 -15.59 1.64 6.34
CA LEU A 194 -15.80 2.59 7.45
C LEU A 194 -16.57 3.85 7.02
N LEU A 195 -16.58 4.14 5.72
CA LEU A 195 -17.28 5.29 5.14
C LEU A 195 -18.40 4.80 4.23
N ASP A 196 -19.56 5.43 4.35
CA ASP A 196 -20.72 5.17 3.50
C ASP A 196 -21.25 6.49 2.89
N PRO A 197 -20.52 7.07 1.92
CA PRO A 197 -20.96 8.26 1.21
C PRO A 197 -22.19 7.97 0.35
N PRO A 198 -23.16 8.91 0.26
CA PRO A 198 -24.32 8.75 -0.63
C PRO A 198 -23.89 8.80 -2.11
N GLU A 199 -24.76 8.33 -3.01
CA GLU A 199 -24.44 8.21 -4.46
C GLU A 199 -24.05 9.53 -5.12
N GLN A 200 -24.56 10.66 -4.62
CA GLN A 200 -24.28 12.00 -5.15
C GLN A 200 -22.95 12.58 -4.65
N VAL A 201 -22.18 11.84 -3.85
CA VAL A 201 -20.88 12.25 -3.31
C VAL A 201 -19.78 11.41 -3.98
N GLY A 202 -18.81 12.08 -4.59
CA GLY A 202 -17.65 11.43 -5.19
C GLY A 202 -16.65 10.96 -4.13
N VAL A 203 -15.81 10.00 -4.48
CA VAL A 203 -14.77 9.48 -3.59
C VAL A 203 -13.47 9.36 -4.36
N VAL A 204 -12.41 9.92 -3.80
CA VAL A 204 -11.06 9.88 -4.36
C VAL A 204 -10.03 9.56 -3.28
N MET A 205 -8.93 8.94 -3.71
CA MET A 205 -7.80 8.65 -2.85
C MET A 205 -6.54 9.22 -3.49
N VAL A 206 -5.75 9.94 -2.69
CA VAL A 206 -4.41 10.41 -3.04
C VAL A 206 -3.49 10.00 -1.90
N ALA A 207 -2.65 9.00 -2.12
CA ALA A 207 -1.80 8.39 -1.11
C ALA A 207 -0.31 8.62 -1.43
N PRO A 208 0.30 9.69 -0.92
CA PRO A 208 1.74 9.92 -1.05
C PRO A 208 2.54 8.78 -0.43
N LYS A 209 3.52 8.26 -1.16
CA LYS A 209 4.32 7.09 -0.71
C LYS A 209 5.50 7.55 0.13
N GLY A 210 5.19 8.11 1.29
CA GLY A 210 6.13 8.60 2.29
C GLY A 210 5.44 9.31 3.45
N PRO A 211 6.12 9.44 4.60
CA PRO A 211 5.57 10.15 5.75
C PRO A 211 5.43 11.66 5.46
N GLY A 212 4.53 12.32 6.21
CA GLY A 212 4.19 13.73 5.99
C GLY A 212 5.40 14.67 6.03
N HIS A 213 6.37 14.43 6.91
CA HIS A 213 7.61 15.21 6.94
C HIS A 213 8.38 15.13 5.61
N THR A 214 8.50 13.95 4.99
CA THR A 214 9.17 13.77 3.70
C THR A 214 8.38 14.44 2.59
N LEU A 215 7.05 14.29 2.58
CA LEU A 215 6.17 14.97 1.64
C LEU A 215 6.39 16.50 1.67
N ARG A 216 6.41 17.07 2.88
CA ARG A 216 6.63 18.51 3.05
C ARG A 216 8.04 18.92 2.65
N GLN A 217 9.05 18.18 3.09
CA GLN A 217 10.45 18.49 2.81
C GLN A 217 10.71 18.51 1.30
N ARG A 218 10.35 17.44 0.58
CA ARG A 218 10.55 17.37 -0.87
C ARG A 218 9.81 18.47 -1.61
N TYR A 219 8.59 18.78 -1.18
CA TYR A 219 7.83 19.89 -1.77
C TYR A 219 8.56 21.23 -1.69
N VAL A 220 9.13 21.56 -0.52
CA VAL A 220 9.86 22.81 -0.28
C VAL A 220 11.19 22.85 -1.06
N GLU A 221 11.83 21.69 -1.24
CA GLU A 221 13.04 21.54 -2.06
C GLU A 221 12.77 21.68 -3.57
N GLY A 222 11.50 21.80 -3.98
CA GLY A 222 11.09 21.87 -5.38
C GLY A 222 10.81 20.51 -6.02
N ASP A 223 11.03 19.43 -5.27
CA ASP A 223 10.78 18.05 -5.66
C ASP A 223 9.36 17.59 -5.24
N GLY A 224 9.07 16.30 -5.40
CA GLY A 224 7.86 15.64 -4.90
C GLY A 224 8.19 14.21 -4.46
N ILE A 225 7.22 13.56 -3.82
CA ILE A 225 7.21 12.10 -3.68
C ILE A 225 6.08 11.54 -4.56
N PRO A 226 6.23 10.36 -5.15
CA PRO A 226 5.15 9.76 -5.92
C PRO A 226 3.93 9.48 -5.02
N CYS A 227 2.75 9.48 -5.62
CA CYS A 227 1.54 9.05 -4.92
C CYS A 227 0.78 8.00 -5.72
N LEU A 228 0.03 7.17 -5.00
CA LEU A 228 -0.99 6.32 -5.60
C LEU A 228 -2.31 7.06 -5.66
N PHE A 229 -3.06 6.85 -6.73
CA PHE A 229 -4.31 7.54 -7.01
C PHE A 229 -5.41 6.55 -7.38
N ALA A 230 -6.58 6.69 -6.75
CA ALA A 230 -7.74 5.90 -7.10
C ALA A 230 -9.00 6.77 -7.06
N VAL A 231 -10.00 6.41 -7.88
CA VAL A 231 -11.33 7.00 -7.87
C VAL A 231 -12.35 5.90 -7.56
N PRO A 232 -12.55 5.54 -6.27
CA PRO A 232 -13.52 4.51 -5.89
C PRO A 232 -14.95 4.84 -6.33
N ARG A 233 -15.28 6.14 -6.43
CA ARG A 233 -16.58 6.59 -6.94
C ARG A 233 -16.44 7.90 -7.70
N GLU A 234 -16.83 7.86 -8.96
CA GLU A 234 -16.95 9.04 -9.81
C GLU A 234 -18.36 9.64 -9.72
N ILE A 235 -18.49 10.93 -9.98
CA ILE A 235 -19.77 11.66 -10.11
C ILE A 235 -19.78 12.46 -11.43
N GLU A 236 -20.88 13.18 -11.67
CA GLU A 236 -21.15 13.83 -12.96
C GLU A 236 -19.96 14.65 -13.48
N GLY A 237 -19.63 14.44 -14.77
CA GLY A 237 -18.61 15.20 -15.47
C GLY A 237 -17.15 14.83 -15.14
N GLY A 238 -16.89 13.74 -14.41
CA GLY A 238 -15.51 13.35 -14.06
C GLY A 238 -14.92 14.17 -12.91
N LEU A 239 -15.78 14.74 -12.06
CA LEU A 239 -15.40 15.72 -11.05
C LEU A 239 -14.50 15.12 -9.95
N ALA A 240 -14.75 13.89 -9.51
CA ALA A 240 -13.93 13.25 -8.47
C ALA A 240 -12.50 13.03 -8.95
N ARG A 241 -12.35 12.53 -10.19
CA ARG A 241 -11.03 12.38 -10.80
C ARG A 241 -10.32 13.73 -10.95
N SER A 242 -11.02 14.74 -11.46
CA SER A 242 -10.47 16.07 -11.71
C SER A 242 -9.97 16.75 -10.42
N LEU A 243 -10.77 16.73 -9.35
CA LEU A 243 -10.40 17.31 -8.06
C LEU A 243 -9.26 16.52 -7.40
N GLY A 244 -9.25 15.19 -7.50
CA GLY A 244 -8.18 14.37 -6.93
C GLY A 244 -6.83 14.56 -7.62
N LEU A 245 -6.80 14.70 -8.95
CA LEU A 245 -5.56 15.01 -9.68
C LEU A 245 -5.07 16.43 -9.38
N GLY A 246 -6.00 17.39 -9.24
CA GLY A 246 -5.67 18.73 -8.76
C GLY A 246 -5.06 18.68 -7.35
N TRP A 247 -5.64 17.89 -6.46
CA TRP A 247 -5.11 17.69 -5.10
C TRP A 247 -3.71 17.06 -5.11
N ALA A 248 -3.50 15.97 -5.86
CA ALA A 248 -2.18 15.34 -6.03
C ALA A 248 -1.13 16.32 -6.59
N THR A 249 -1.54 17.21 -7.49
CA THR A 249 -0.71 18.28 -8.04
C THR A 249 -0.37 19.34 -6.99
N ALA A 250 -1.36 19.79 -6.20
CA ALA A 250 -1.17 20.80 -5.15
C ALA A 250 -0.25 20.34 -4.02
N ILE A 251 -0.23 19.05 -3.72
CA ILE A 251 0.72 18.51 -2.73
C ILE A 251 2.09 18.19 -3.32
N GLY A 252 2.30 18.42 -4.63
CA GLY A 252 3.56 18.26 -5.35
C GLY A 252 3.85 16.85 -5.87
N CYS A 253 2.97 15.88 -5.66
CA CYS A 253 3.22 14.49 -6.05
C CYS A 253 3.33 14.29 -7.57
N ALA A 254 2.62 15.12 -8.36
CA ALA A 254 2.72 15.10 -9.82
C ALA A 254 4.13 15.42 -10.36
N ARG A 255 5.01 16.04 -9.56
CA ARG A 255 6.42 16.28 -9.94
C ARG A 255 7.22 14.98 -10.09
N SER A 256 6.84 13.94 -9.35
CA SER A 256 7.45 12.61 -9.44
C SER A 256 6.61 11.65 -10.29
N GLY A 257 5.30 11.65 -10.06
CA GLY A 257 4.34 10.81 -10.77
C GLY A 257 3.15 10.42 -9.89
N VAL A 258 1.97 10.52 -10.47
CA VAL A 258 0.71 10.04 -9.90
C VAL A 258 0.39 8.70 -10.54
N ILE A 259 0.35 7.62 -9.76
CA ILE A 259 0.22 6.26 -10.28
C ILE A 259 -1.21 5.78 -10.04
N GLU A 260 -1.94 5.46 -11.11
CA GLU A 260 -3.31 4.95 -10.98
C GLU A 260 -3.34 3.54 -10.39
N THR A 261 -4.29 3.32 -9.49
CA THR A 261 -4.54 2.04 -8.82
C THR A 261 -6.00 1.97 -8.35
N THR A 262 -6.35 0.95 -7.58
CA THR A 262 -7.63 0.85 -6.87
C THR A 262 -7.42 1.10 -5.38
N ALA A 263 -8.48 1.50 -4.66
CA ALA A 263 -8.38 1.61 -3.20
C ALA A 263 -8.08 0.26 -2.53
N GLY A 264 -8.50 -0.86 -3.13
CA GLY A 264 -8.17 -2.20 -2.64
C GLY A 264 -6.69 -2.52 -2.80
N ASP A 265 -6.15 -2.39 -4.01
CA ASP A 265 -4.72 -2.64 -4.26
C ASP A 265 -3.84 -1.73 -3.40
N GLU A 266 -4.19 -0.44 -3.26
CA GLU A 266 -3.46 0.46 -2.38
C GLU A 266 -3.52 0.02 -0.92
N THR A 267 -4.70 -0.30 -0.41
CA THR A 267 -4.87 -0.73 0.98
C THR A 267 -4.06 -1.99 1.25
N GLU A 268 -4.21 -3.01 0.42
CA GLU A 268 -3.55 -4.30 0.61
C GLU A 268 -2.03 -4.20 0.50
N THR A 269 -1.53 -3.47 -0.51
CA THR A 269 -0.08 -3.35 -0.74
C THR A 269 0.60 -2.44 0.27
N ASP A 270 -0.07 -1.38 0.73
CA ASP A 270 0.47 -0.47 1.75
C ASP A 270 0.57 -1.18 3.11
N LEU A 271 -0.54 -1.80 3.56
CA LEU A 271 -0.58 -2.57 4.82
C LEU A 271 0.40 -3.75 4.80
N PHE A 272 0.50 -4.49 3.68
CA PHE A 272 1.51 -5.54 3.55
C PHE A 272 2.92 -4.96 3.62
N GLY A 273 3.18 -3.87 2.90
CA GLY A 273 4.49 -3.22 2.85
C GLY A 273 4.98 -2.79 4.22
N GLU A 274 4.15 -2.11 5.00
CA GLU A 274 4.51 -1.67 6.36
C GLU A 274 4.70 -2.83 7.34
N GLN A 275 3.86 -3.88 7.27
CA GLN A 275 3.95 -5.02 8.16
C GLN A 275 5.16 -5.91 7.84
N ALA A 276 5.35 -6.26 6.58
CA ALA A 276 6.31 -7.28 6.17
C ALA A 276 7.72 -6.71 5.91
N VAL A 277 7.83 -5.43 5.53
CA VAL A 277 9.09 -4.84 5.09
C VAL A 277 9.42 -3.55 5.84
N LEU A 278 8.67 -2.47 5.60
CA LEU A 278 9.10 -1.11 5.92
C LEU A 278 9.19 -0.83 7.43
N CYS A 279 8.24 -1.34 8.21
CA CYS A 279 8.18 -1.13 9.65
C CYS A 279 8.46 -2.44 10.40
N GLY A 280 7.57 -3.43 10.27
CA GLY A 280 7.69 -4.68 11.02
C GLY A 280 8.94 -5.49 10.63
N GLY A 281 9.19 -5.63 9.32
CA GLY A 281 10.36 -6.36 8.80
C GLY A 281 11.70 -5.73 9.21
N VAL A 282 11.86 -4.43 8.98
CA VAL A 282 13.06 -3.67 9.42
C VAL A 282 13.24 -3.78 10.93
N MET A 283 12.18 -3.56 11.71
CA MET A 283 12.26 -3.66 13.17
C MET A 283 12.72 -5.04 13.62
N ALA A 284 12.14 -6.12 13.08
CA ALA A 284 12.51 -7.48 13.44
C ALA A 284 13.98 -7.79 13.10
N LEU A 285 14.44 -7.43 11.90
CA LEU A 285 15.83 -7.70 11.49
C LEU A 285 16.85 -6.93 12.34
N ILE A 286 16.57 -5.66 12.64
CA ILE A 286 17.45 -4.83 13.49
C ILE A 286 17.52 -5.41 14.90
N LEU A 287 16.37 -5.70 15.51
CA LEU A 287 16.30 -6.19 16.90
C LEU A 287 16.96 -7.56 17.05
N GLU A 288 16.67 -8.51 16.15
CA GLU A 288 17.28 -9.85 16.19
C GLU A 288 18.79 -9.80 15.91
N GLY A 289 19.24 -8.96 14.97
CA GLY A 289 20.66 -8.75 14.70
C GLY A 289 21.40 -8.17 15.90
N PHE A 290 20.85 -7.10 16.48
CA PHE A 290 21.38 -6.47 17.69
C PHE A 290 21.48 -7.47 18.84
N LYS A 291 20.38 -8.16 19.14
CA LYS A 291 20.32 -9.15 20.23
C LYS A 291 21.34 -10.28 20.02
N THR A 292 21.47 -10.79 18.80
CA THR A 292 22.43 -11.86 18.48
C THR A 292 23.87 -11.44 18.79
N LEU A 293 24.24 -10.20 18.48
CA LEU A 293 25.59 -9.70 18.77
C LEU A 293 25.80 -9.45 20.28
N VAL A 294 24.83 -8.84 20.95
CA VAL A 294 24.94 -8.59 22.40
C VAL A 294 24.99 -9.90 23.18
N ASP A 295 24.15 -10.87 22.87
CA ASP A 295 24.15 -12.19 23.50
C ASP A 295 25.48 -12.95 23.26
N ALA A 296 26.17 -12.66 22.16
CA ALA A 296 27.51 -13.19 21.86
C ALA A 296 28.65 -12.44 22.59
N GLY A 297 28.34 -11.40 23.36
CA GLY A 297 29.29 -10.64 24.18
C GLY A 297 29.89 -9.41 23.50
N TYR A 298 29.37 -8.96 22.35
CA TYR A 298 29.81 -7.71 21.73
C TYR A 298 29.23 -6.48 22.43
N PRO A 299 29.93 -5.34 22.44
CA PRO A 299 29.40 -4.10 23.02
C PRO A 299 28.09 -3.64 22.36
N PRO A 300 27.06 -3.23 23.13
CA PRO A 300 25.79 -2.75 22.58
C PRO A 300 25.93 -1.59 21.59
N GLU A 301 26.84 -0.65 21.80
CA GLU A 301 27.06 0.47 20.87
C GLU A 301 27.58 -0.02 19.52
N LEU A 302 28.45 -1.03 19.52
CA LEU A 302 28.96 -1.63 18.29
C LEU A 302 27.84 -2.39 17.57
N ALA A 303 27.07 -3.20 18.30
CA ALA A 303 25.90 -3.89 17.73
C ALA A 303 24.86 -2.92 17.16
N TYR A 304 24.62 -1.78 17.83
CA TYR A 304 23.74 -0.73 17.33
C TYR A 304 24.26 -0.11 16.03
N ILE A 305 25.57 0.18 15.94
CA ILE A 305 26.18 0.74 14.74
C ILE A 305 25.99 -0.22 13.56
N GLU A 306 26.37 -1.47 13.74
CA GLU A 306 26.35 -2.52 12.70
C GLU A 306 24.92 -2.90 12.27
N CYS A 307 23.99 -3.03 13.23
CA CYS A 307 22.66 -3.56 12.94
C CYS A 307 21.57 -2.49 12.75
N CYS A 308 21.78 -1.25 13.20
CA CYS A 308 20.78 -0.18 13.08
C CYS A 308 21.31 1.05 12.33
N HIS A 309 22.45 1.61 12.75
CA HIS A 309 22.94 2.86 12.19
C HIS A 309 23.28 2.74 10.70
N GLU A 310 24.00 1.68 10.31
CA GLU A 310 24.45 1.48 8.93
C GLU A 310 23.33 1.09 7.95
N VAL A 311 22.16 0.70 8.46
CA VAL A 311 20.97 0.41 7.62
C VAL A 311 20.66 1.61 6.71
N LYS A 312 20.80 2.84 7.23
CA LYS A 312 20.59 4.05 6.41
C LYS A 312 21.51 4.09 5.18
N GLN A 313 22.79 3.76 5.35
CA GLN A 313 23.78 3.85 4.28
C GLN A 313 23.44 2.86 3.15
N VAL A 314 23.06 1.64 3.52
CA VAL A 314 22.66 0.61 2.56
C VAL A 314 21.34 0.99 1.87
N VAL A 315 20.35 1.44 2.63
CA VAL A 315 19.03 1.84 2.08
C VAL A 315 19.16 3.05 1.16
N ASP A 316 20.03 4.02 1.46
CA ASP A 316 20.29 5.17 0.58
C ASP A 316 20.86 4.72 -0.79
N LEU A 317 21.73 3.70 -0.82
CA LEU A 317 22.24 3.12 -2.07
C LEU A 317 21.13 2.41 -2.86
N VAL A 318 20.28 1.64 -2.18
CA VAL A 318 19.12 0.96 -2.79
C VAL A 318 18.13 1.99 -3.33
N TYR A 319 17.87 3.05 -2.58
CA TYR A 319 17.02 4.16 -3.03
C TYR A 319 17.60 4.85 -4.27
N ALA A 320 18.92 5.04 -4.31
CA ALA A 320 19.61 5.75 -5.40
C ALA A 320 19.84 4.93 -6.68
N GLY A 321 19.60 3.62 -6.70
CA GLY A 321 19.78 2.81 -7.92
C GLY A 321 19.52 1.31 -7.80
N GLY A 322 18.72 0.90 -6.82
CA GLY A 322 18.31 -0.48 -6.61
C GLY A 322 19.38 -1.37 -5.99
N LEU A 323 19.02 -2.65 -5.83
CA LEU A 323 19.88 -3.66 -5.22
C LEU A 323 21.21 -3.84 -5.96
N ALA A 324 21.20 -3.75 -7.30
CA ALA A 324 22.41 -3.89 -8.11
C ALA A 324 23.44 -2.80 -7.79
N LYS A 325 23.02 -1.53 -7.72
CA LYS A 325 23.91 -0.43 -7.35
C LYS A 325 24.43 -0.57 -5.92
N MET A 326 23.59 -1.04 -5.00
CA MET A 326 24.04 -1.31 -3.64
C MET A 326 25.16 -2.36 -3.62
N LEU A 327 25.01 -3.48 -4.33
CA LEU A 327 26.03 -4.53 -4.41
C LEU A 327 27.32 -4.04 -5.07
N GLU A 328 27.22 -3.21 -6.12
CA GLU A 328 28.38 -2.61 -6.80
C GLU A 328 29.17 -1.63 -5.89
N MET A 329 28.49 -0.98 -4.96
CA MET A 329 29.06 0.09 -4.13
C MET A 329 29.62 -0.39 -2.78
N ILE A 330 29.48 -1.67 -2.45
CA ILE A 330 30.05 -2.29 -1.24
C ILE A 330 31.29 -3.12 -1.58
N SER A 331 32.06 -3.54 -0.56
CA SER A 331 33.23 -4.39 -0.80
C SER A 331 32.84 -5.80 -1.27
N ASN A 332 33.71 -6.46 -2.02
CA ASN A 332 33.49 -7.86 -2.44
C ASN A 332 33.22 -8.81 -1.26
N THR A 333 33.81 -8.55 -0.09
CA THR A 333 33.55 -9.32 1.14
C THR A 333 32.11 -9.12 1.62
N ALA A 334 31.63 -7.88 1.61
CA ALA A 334 30.25 -7.56 1.98
C ALA A 334 29.25 -8.11 0.96
N GLU A 335 29.54 -8.03 -0.35
CA GLU A 335 28.71 -8.60 -1.41
C GLU A 335 28.60 -10.13 -1.27
N PHE A 336 29.74 -10.83 -1.08
CA PHE A 336 29.75 -12.27 -0.83
C PHE A 336 28.93 -12.63 0.42
N GLY A 337 29.12 -11.89 1.52
CA GLY A 337 28.36 -12.06 2.75
C GLY A 337 26.86 -11.82 2.57
N ALA A 338 26.48 -10.81 1.78
CA ALA A 338 25.09 -10.51 1.46
C ALA A 338 24.41 -11.66 0.71
N HIS A 339 25.09 -12.31 -0.23
CA HIS A 339 24.56 -13.49 -0.91
C HIS A 339 24.32 -14.67 0.03
N VAL A 340 25.30 -14.97 0.90
CA VAL A 340 25.18 -16.05 1.91
C VAL A 340 24.03 -15.76 2.88
N GLY A 341 23.95 -14.53 3.38
CA GLY A 341 22.88 -14.11 4.31
C GLY A 341 21.50 -14.16 3.65
N ASN A 342 21.37 -13.65 2.43
CA ASN A 342 20.11 -13.64 1.68
C ASN A 342 19.60 -15.06 1.42
N GLU A 343 20.47 -16.00 1.02
CA GLU A 343 20.07 -17.39 0.84
C GLU A 343 19.53 -18.00 2.13
N LYS A 344 20.25 -17.81 3.24
CA LYS A 344 19.86 -18.38 4.54
C LYS A 344 18.54 -17.80 5.07
N LEU A 345 18.37 -16.48 5.00
CA LEU A 345 17.15 -15.81 5.46
C LEU A 345 15.94 -16.14 4.57
N ARG A 346 16.12 -16.27 3.25
CA ARG A 346 15.00 -16.67 2.37
C ARG A 346 14.56 -18.11 2.61
N ASN A 347 15.49 -18.99 2.99
CA ASN A 347 15.21 -20.39 3.30
C ASN A 347 14.64 -20.62 4.71
N SER A 348 14.51 -19.59 5.55
CA SER A 348 14.04 -19.70 6.95
C SER A 348 12.52 -19.72 7.13
N GLY A 349 11.75 -19.97 6.07
CA GLY A 349 10.30 -19.84 6.09
C GLY A 349 9.79 -18.40 5.91
N LEU A 350 10.67 -17.45 5.56
CA LEU A 350 10.33 -16.02 5.42
C LEU A 350 9.19 -15.79 4.42
N SER A 351 9.21 -16.50 3.28
CA SER A 351 8.17 -16.39 2.25
C SER A 351 6.78 -16.78 2.79
N GLN A 352 6.70 -17.80 3.65
CA GLN A 352 5.44 -18.26 4.23
C GLN A 352 4.88 -17.21 5.20
N HIS A 353 5.74 -16.58 6.02
CA HIS A 353 5.31 -15.50 6.91
C HIS A 353 4.80 -14.28 6.14
N MET A 354 5.49 -13.87 5.08
CA MET A 354 5.03 -12.77 4.20
C MET A 354 3.69 -13.11 3.54
N GLN A 355 3.52 -14.32 3.03
CA GLN A 355 2.25 -14.77 2.45
C GLN A 355 1.12 -14.78 3.48
N ALA A 356 1.40 -15.19 4.72
CA ALA A 356 0.42 -15.17 5.80
C ALA A 356 -0.01 -13.75 6.16
N LEU A 357 0.94 -12.79 6.26
CA LEU A 357 0.64 -11.38 6.50
C LEU A 357 -0.21 -10.79 5.37
N LEU A 358 0.13 -11.06 4.12
CA LEU A 358 -0.67 -10.61 2.98
C LEU A 358 -2.08 -11.19 3.03
N LYS A 359 -2.22 -12.50 3.28
CA LYS A 359 -3.52 -13.15 3.39
C LYS A 359 -4.39 -12.54 4.49
N ASP A 360 -3.79 -12.28 5.64
CA ASP A 360 -4.46 -11.68 6.80
C ASP A 360 -4.98 -10.25 6.53
N VAL A 361 -4.27 -9.49 5.69
CA VAL A 361 -4.74 -8.20 5.16
C VAL A 361 -5.89 -8.40 4.15
N GLN A 362 -5.73 -9.30 3.18
CA GLN A 362 -6.72 -9.56 2.12
C GLN A 362 -8.05 -10.13 2.64
N ASP A 363 -8.00 -10.96 3.67
CA ASP A 363 -9.19 -11.52 4.32
C ASP A 363 -9.87 -10.50 5.27
N GLY A 364 -9.26 -9.32 5.46
CA GLY A 364 -9.70 -8.27 6.39
C GLY A 364 -9.54 -8.61 7.87
N ASP A 365 -8.82 -9.69 8.19
CA ASP A 365 -8.57 -10.14 9.56
C ASP A 365 -7.71 -9.12 10.33
N PHE A 366 -6.69 -8.56 9.68
CA PHE A 366 -5.91 -7.44 10.24
C PHE A 366 -6.80 -6.27 10.63
N ALA A 367 -7.62 -5.79 9.68
CA ALA A 367 -8.47 -4.62 9.86
C ALA A 367 -9.49 -4.83 11.00
N ARG A 368 -10.13 -6.01 11.06
CA ARG A 368 -11.05 -6.37 12.15
C ARG A 368 -10.36 -6.29 13.50
N ARG A 369 -9.21 -6.95 13.67
CA ARG A 369 -8.47 -6.94 14.94
C ARG A 369 -8.02 -5.54 15.34
N TYR A 370 -7.57 -4.73 14.39
CA TYR A 370 -7.15 -3.36 14.66
C TYR A 370 -8.32 -2.52 15.18
N ILE A 371 -9.45 -2.52 14.46
CA ILE A 371 -10.64 -1.75 14.85
C ILE A 371 -11.22 -2.24 16.18
N GLU A 372 -11.28 -3.56 16.40
CA GLU A 372 -11.74 -4.15 17.65
C GLU A 372 -10.88 -3.71 18.86
N ASP A 373 -9.54 -3.72 18.72
CA ASP A 373 -8.66 -3.26 19.79
C ASP A 373 -8.91 -1.78 20.12
N ILE A 374 -9.01 -0.92 19.10
CA ILE A 374 -9.31 0.51 19.28
C ILE A 374 -10.66 0.72 19.98
N GLN A 375 -11.70 0.00 19.58
CA GLN A 375 -13.02 0.06 20.22
C GLN A 375 -12.99 -0.40 21.68
N GLN A 376 -12.07 -1.28 22.04
CA GLN A 376 -11.83 -1.75 23.41
C GLN A 376 -10.83 -0.88 24.20
N GLY A 377 -10.50 0.30 23.68
CA GLY A 377 -9.60 1.27 24.31
C GLY A 377 -8.11 1.10 23.96
N GLY A 378 -7.79 0.32 22.93
CA GLY A 378 -6.46 0.18 22.35
C GLY A 378 -5.46 -0.52 23.27
N GLN A 379 -5.90 -1.48 24.09
CA GLN A 379 -5.08 -2.08 25.14
C GLN A 379 -3.92 -2.89 24.56
N TRP A 380 -4.19 -3.71 23.53
CA TRP A 380 -3.16 -4.48 22.87
C TRP A 380 -2.16 -3.55 22.21
N PHE A 381 -2.61 -2.56 21.44
CA PHE A 381 -1.72 -1.63 20.76
C PHE A 381 -0.87 -0.82 21.74
N SER A 382 -1.46 -0.33 22.83
CA SER A 382 -0.76 0.38 23.90
C SER A 382 0.25 -0.51 24.64
N SER A 383 -0.05 -1.80 24.80
CA SER A 383 0.91 -2.76 25.35
C SER A 383 2.12 -2.94 24.42
N ARG A 384 1.88 -3.06 23.11
CA ARG A 384 2.94 -3.20 22.10
C ARG A 384 3.80 -1.95 22.01
N ARG A 385 3.23 -0.74 22.08
CA ARG A 385 4.01 0.50 22.12
C ARG A 385 4.98 0.55 23.31
N ARG A 386 4.54 0.06 24.48
CA ARG A 386 5.40 0.00 25.68
C ARG A 386 6.50 -1.06 25.58
N SER A 387 6.26 -2.15 24.86
CA SER A 387 7.22 -3.24 24.69
C SER A 387 8.06 -3.17 23.42
N ALA A 388 7.74 -2.28 22.49
CA ALA A 388 8.37 -2.21 21.16
C ALA A 388 9.77 -1.59 21.20
N THR A 389 10.05 -0.79 22.22
CA THR A 389 11.40 -0.26 22.46
C THR A 389 12.10 -1.21 23.41
N ASP A 390 12.93 -2.11 22.89
CA ASP A 390 13.92 -2.77 23.71
C ASP A 390 14.81 -1.66 24.31
N GLU A 391 14.82 -1.58 25.64
CA GLU A 391 15.48 -0.47 26.32
C GLU A 391 16.99 -0.49 26.10
N GLU A 392 17.58 -1.66 25.85
CA GLU A 392 19.02 -1.81 25.65
C GLU A 392 19.47 -1.22 24.30
N ILE A 393 18.80 -1.56 23.19
CA ILE A 393 19.12 -0.99 21.86
C ILE A 393 18.84 0.52 21.83
N GLU A 394 17.78 0.99 22.46
CA GLU A 394 17.45 2.41 22.50
C GLU A 394 18.45 3.22 23.33
N GLU A 395 18.94 2.66 24.42
CA GLU A 395 19.95 3.29 25.27
C GLU A 395 21.33 3.31 24.58
N ALA A 396 21.74 2.21 23.93
CA ALA A 396 22.92 2.19 23.07
C ALA A 396 22.79 3.21 21.92
N GLY A 397 21.63 3.24 21.27
CA GLY A 397 21.33 4.16 20.17
C GLY A 397 21.37 5.62 20.59
N ARG A 398 20.86 5.97 21.78
CA ARG A 398 20.98 7.33 22.34
C ARG A 398 22.44 7.75 22.48
N ARG A 399 23.29 6.88 23.05
CA ARG A 399 24.73 7.15 23.21
C ARG A 399 25.43 7.31 21.86
N VAL A 400 25.18 6.42 20.90
CA VAL A 400 25.78 6.52 19.55
C VAL A 400 25.33 7.80 18.84
N ARG A 401 24.03 8.13 18.84
CA ARG A 401 23.51 9.34 18.18
C ARG A 401 24.07 10.64 18.78
N GLN A 402 24.41 10.66 20.06
CA GLN A 402 25.06 11.83 20.71
C GLN A 402 26.47 12.12 20.17
N LEU A 403 27.14 11.13 19.57
CA LEU A 403 28.44 11.32 18.93
C LEU A 403 28.34 12.06 17.58
N MET A 404 27.12 12.26 17.06
CA MET A 404 26.85 12.71 15.70
C MET A 404 26.03 14.01 15.70
N PRO A 405 26.66 15.18 15.93
CA PRO A 405 25.94 16.44 16.17
C PRO A 405 25.05 16.89 15.01
N TRP A 406 25.32 16.45 13.77
CA TRP A 406 24.48 16.76 12.61
C TRP A 406 23.10 16.09 12.65
N LEU A 407 22.93 15.00 13.44
CA LEU A 407 21.63 14.36 13.62
C LEU A 407 20.66 15.27 14.40
N ALA A 408 21.16 16.06 15.35
CA ALA A 408 20.33 17.01 16.10
C ALA A 408 19.72 18.12 15.21
N ALA A 409 20.40 18.48 14.11
CA ALA A 409 19.91 19.45 13.14
C ALA A 409 18.85 18.88 12.18
N THR A 410 18.85 17.56 11.96
CA THR A 410 17.92 16.87 11.06
C THR A 410 16.68 16.36 11.79
N THR A 411 16.76 16.03 13.07
CA THR A 411 15.62 15.56 13.88
C THR A 411 14.74 16.67 14.42
N GLY A 412 14.78 17.89 13.85
CA GLY A 412 14.11 19.09 14.34
C GLY A 412 12.77 18.77 14.99
N ASP A 413 12.78 18.64 16.33
CA ASP A 413 11.70 18.08 17.14
C ASP A 413 10.59 19.13 17.15
N GLN A 414 9.81 19.18 16.07
CA GLN A 414 8.67 20.06 15.95
C GLN A 414 7.63 19.53 16.95
N PRO A 415 7.17 20.34 17.91
CA PRO A 415 6.20 19.92 18.91
C PRO A 415 4.85 19.62 18.25
N GLY A 416 4.70 18.39 17.74
CA GLY A 416 3.56 17.93 16.96
C GLY A 416 3.74 16.54 16.32
N ASP A 417 4.97 16.09 16.07
CA ASP A 417 5.25 14.82 15.36
C ASP A 417 5.23 13.56 16.23
N ARG A 418 5.14 13.70 17.56
CA ARG A 418 5.06 12.54 18.46
C ARG A 418 3.65 11.95 18.44
N LYS A 419 3.51 10.71 17.95
CA LYS A 419 2.34 9.87 18.26
C LYS A 419 2.26 9.76 19.78
N ARG A 420 1.24 10.39 20.39
CA ARG A 420 1.04 10.28 21.85
C ARG A 420 0.68 8.83 22.20
N PRO A 421 1.09 8.35 23.39
CA PRO A 421 0.85 6.99 23.85
C PRO A 421 -0.62 6.58 23.77
#